data_AF-A0A2A3MNP4-F1
#
_entry.id   AF-A0A2A3MNP4-F1
#
_cell.length_a   1.000
_cell.length_b   1.000
_cell.length_c   1.000
_cell.angle_alpha   90.00
_cell.angle_beta   90.00
_cell.angle_gamma   90.00
#
_symmetry.space_group_name_H-M   'P 1'
#
loop_
_entity.id
_entity.type
_entity.pdbx_description
1 polymer ?
#
loop_
_entity_poly.entity_id
_entity_poly.type
_entity_poly.pdbx_seq_one_letter_code
_entity_poly.pdbx_strand_id
1 'polypeptide(L)'
;CGERMDHAILAALCLYDFCMESEIPVLVCGHHTDGYRHENLKDETVYLHCCADFETDEKDRFRIAGMQPYGSNRDGTALWYAGSRLLERPEKQKLLFVISDGAPNANQYGGTGAKRDLQKIRKKLLQQGVFFQAAAIGSDK
;
A
#
# COMPACT_ATOMS: atom_id res chain seq x y z
N CYS A 1 -10.38 13.85 6.38
CA CYS A 1 -9.18 13.11 5.92
C CYS A 1 -8.27 12.70 7.07
N GLY A 2 -8.06 13.53 8.11
CA GLY A 2 -7.20 13.19 9.27
C GLY A 2 -7.57 11.88 9.96
N GLU A 3 -8.82 11.71 10.40
CA GLU A 3 -9.21 10.48 11.12
C GLU A 3 -8.94 9.20 10.33
N ARG A 4 -9.22 9.16 9.02
CA ARG A 4 -8.93 7.97 8.19
C ARG A 4 -7.44 7.65 8.13
N MET A 5 -6.59 8.68 8.07
CA MET A 5 -5.15 8.51 8.11
C MET A 5 -4.70 7.97 9.47
N ASP A 6 -5.25 8.51 10.55
CA ASP A 6 -4.92 8.04 11.91
C ASP A 6 -5.29 6.55 12.09
N HIS A 7 -6.46 6.13 11.60
CA HIS A 7 -6.83 4.71 11.58
C HIS A 7 -5.89 3.85 10.73
N ALA A 8 -5.41 4.37 9.59
CA ALA A 8 -4.46 3.67 8.73
C ALA A 8 -3.09 3.52 9.42
N ILE A 9 -2.60 4.57 10.06
CA ILE A 9 -1.36 4.57 10.85
C ILE A 9 -1.49 3.57 12.01
N LEU A 10 -2.59 3.62 12.76
CA LEU A 10 -2.83 2.68 13.86
C LEU A 10 -2.89 1.23 13.37
N ALA A 11 -3.60 0.95 12.28
CA ALA A 11 -3.65 -0.38 11.69
C ALA A 11 -2.27 -0.87 11.22
N ALA A 12 -1.48 0.01 10.60
CA ALA A 12 -0.13 -0.31 10.17
C ALA A 12 0.81 -0.58 11.35
N LEU A 13 0.76 0.24 12.42
CA LEU A 13 1.54 0.02 13.65
C LEU A 13 1.16 -1.30 14.33
N CYS A 14 -0.15 -1.58 14.49
CA CYS A 14 -0.61 -2.83 15.09
C CYS A 14 -0.12 -4.06 14.31
N LEU A 15 -0.19 -4.04 12.97
CA LEU A 15 0.32 -5.12 12.14
C LEU A 15 1.85 -5.24 12.22
N TYR A 16 2.55 -4.10 12.20
CA TYR A 16 4.00 -4.07 12.32
C TYR A 16 4.45 -4.67 13.66
N ASP A 17 3.90 -4.21 14.78
CA ASP A 17 4.24 -4.71 16.11
C ASP A 17 3.93 -6.20 16.25
N PHE A 18 2.77 -6.65 15.76
CA PHE A 18 2.43 -8.08 15.72
C PHE A 18 3.47 -8.91 14.96
N CYS A 19 3.87 -8.45 13.76
CA CYS A 19 4.88 -9.13 12.96
C CYS A 19 6.23 -9.15 13.66
N MET A 20 6.63 -8.03 14.28
CA MET A 20 7.89 -7.92 15.02
C MET A 20 7.94 -8.87 16.22
N GLU A 21 6.88 -8.92 17.03
CA GLU A 21 6.77 -9.84 18.17
C GLU A 21 6.72 -11.31 17.75
N SER A 22 6.20 -11.58 16.55
CA SER A 22 6.07 -12.93 15.99
C SER A 22 7.26 -13.34 15.11
N GLU A 23 8.31 -12.51 15.01
CA GLU A 23 9.47 -12.71 14.13
C GLU A 23 9.09 -12.94 12.65
N ILE A 24 8.03 -12.28 12.19
CA ILE A 24 7.56 -12.30 10.80
C ILE A 24 8.16 -11.11 10.06
N PRO A 25 8.95 -11.32 8.98
CA PRO A 25 9.45 -10.23 8.17
C PRO A 25 8.32 -9.40 7.57
N VAL A 26 8.38 -8.08 7.74
CA VAL A 26 7.31 -7.16 7.35
C VAL A 26 7.87 -5.99 6.54
N LEU A 27 7.17 -5.61 5.48
CA LEU A 27 7.40 -4.40 4.70
C LEU A 27 6.16 -3.50 4.86
N VAL A 28 6.35 -2.25 5.27
CA VAL A 28 5.28 -1.25 5.38
C VAL A 28 5.56 -0.13 4.41
N CYS A 29 4.67 0.06 3.44
CA CYS A 29 4.80 1.10 2.41
C CYS A 29 3.59 2.02 2.36
N GLY A 30 3.84 3.33 2.32
CA GLY A 30 2.87 4.35 1.90
C GLY A 30 3.04 4.69 0.42
N HIS A 31 2.02 5.28 -0.19
CA HIS A 31 2.15 5.81 -1.55
C HIS A 31 1.21 7.00 -1.80
N HIS A 32 1.59 7.86 -2.73
CA HIS A 32 0.75 8.91 -3.28
C HIS A 32 1.27 9.38 -4.64
N THR A 33 0.48 10.14 -5.39
CA THR A 33 0.94 10.89 -6.56
C THR A 33 1.42 12.28 -6.17
N ASP A 34 2.09 12.98 -7.08
CA ASP A 34 2.47 14.39 -6.91
C ASP A 34 1.27 15.35 -6.69
N GLY A 35 0.03 14.91 -6.94
CA GLY A 35 -1.19 15.66 -6.70
C GLY A 35 -1.53 16.69 -7.77
N TYR A 36 -0.75 16.80 -8.85
CA TYR A 36 -1.03 17.71 -9.95
C TYR A 36 -1.90 17.05 -11.02
N ARG A 37 -2.58 17.87 -11.82
CA ARG A 37 -3.28 17.39 -13.01
C ARG A 37 -2.28 17.23 -14.15
N HIS A 38 -2.30 16.07 -14.79
CA HIS A 38 -1.40 15.73 -15.90
C HIS A 38 -2.20 15.35 -17.14
N GLU A 39 -1.93 16.02 -18.27
CA GLU A 39 -2.52 15.65 -19.57
C GLU A 39 -1.82 14.41 -20.15
N ASN A 40 -0.50 14.35 -20.01
CA ASN A 40 0.32 13.21 -20.36
C ASN A 40 0.69 12.41 -19.09
N LEU A 41 0.22 11.17 -19.01
CA LEU A 41 0.40 10.31 -17.83
C LEU A 41 1.88 9.99 -17.51
N LYS A 42 2.80 10.17 -18.47
CA LYS A 42 4.24 9.98 -18.23
C LYS A 42 4.83 11.03 -17.28
N ASP A 43 4.15 12.15 -17.11
CA ASP A 43 4.61 13.27 -16.29
C ASP A 43 4.11 13.15 -14.85
N GLU A 44 3.15 12.26 -14.57
CA GLU A 44 2.68 11.99 -13.21
C GLU A 44 3.69 11.14 -12.45
N THR A 45 4.15 11.64 -11.30
CA THR A 45 5.02 10.90 -10.40
C THR A 45 4.22 10.18 -9.33
N VAL A 46 4.52 8.88 -9.12
CA VAL A 46 4.05 8.11 -7.97
C VAL A 46 5.19 7.97 -6.98
N TYR A 47 5.01 8.50 -5.78
CA TYR A 47 5.92 8.35 -4.66
C TYR A 47 5.59 7.08 -3.88
N LEU A 48 6.60 6.26 -3.61
CA LEU A 48 6.53 5.08 -2.76
C LEU A 48 7.40 5.33 -1.53
N HIS A 49 6.82 5.20 -0.34
CA HIS A 49 7.46 5.49 0.93
C HIS A 49 7.66 4.21 1.72
N CYS A 50 8.89 3.70 1.79
CA CYS A 50 9.22 2.57 2.65
C CYS A 50 9.31 3.03 4.10
N CYS A 51 8.26 2.75 4.88
CA CYS A 51 8.16 3.12 6.29
C CYS A 51 8.79 2.06 7.21
N ALA A 52 8.87 0.82 6.75
CA ALA A 52 9.66 -0.27 7.32
C ALA A 52 10.00 -1.26 6.21
N ASP A 53 11.25 -1.73 6.13
CA ASP A 53 11.66 -2.78 5.18
C ASP A 53 11.75 -4.13 5.91
N PHE A 54 11.95 -5.22 5.18
CA PHE A 54 12.13 -6.55 5.77
C PHE A 54 13.33 -6.62 6.72
N GLU A 55 14.31 -5.73 6.56
CA GLU A 55 15.36 -5.47 7.53
C GLU A 55 14.89 -4.39 8.51
N THR A 56 14.77 -4.80 9.76
CA THR A 56 14.17 -4.00 10.83
C THR A 56 15.09 -2.87 11.23
N ASP A 57 14.55 -1.66 11.40
CA ASP A 57 15.29 -0.47 11.80
C ASP A 57 14.58 0.20 12.99
N GLU A 58 15.37 0.70 13.95
CA GLU A 58 14.84 1.30 15.19
C GLU A 58 13.89 2.50 14.92
N LYS A 59 13.97 3.09 13.73
CA LYS A 59 13.13 4.22 13.32
C LYS A 59 11.90 3.85 12.51
N ASP A 60 11.66 2.56 12.26
CA ASP A 60 10.48 2.07 11.52
C ASP A 60 9.18 2.64 12.14
N ARG A 61 9.01 2.49 13.46
CA ARG A 61 7.82 3.00 14.16
C ARG A 61 7.62 4.50 13.99
N PHE A 62 8.70 5.28 14.03
CA PHE A 62 8.62 6.74 13.84
C PHE A 62 8.24 7.09 12.40
N ARG A 63 8.73 6.35 11.40
CA ARG A 63 8.36 6.54 9.99
C ARG A 63 6.90 6.17 9.73
N ILE A 64 6.42 5.06 10.29
CA ILE A 64 5.00 4.65 10.20
C ILE A 64 4.10 5.67 10.90
N ALA A 65 4.44 6.08 12.13
CA ALA A 65 3.68 7.09 12.87
C ALA A 65 3.70 8.47 12.20
N GLY A 66 4.76 8.79 11.47
CA GLY A 66 4.95 10.05 10.76
C GLY A 66 4.33 10.11 9.36
N MET A 67 3.62 9.07 8.91
CA MET A 67 2.94 9.11 7.61
C MET A 67 1.93 10.25 7.55
N GLN A 68 1.80 10.88 6.37
CA GLN A 68 0.89 12.00 6.16
C GLN A 68 0.12 11.81 4.84
N PRO A 69 -1.12 12.31 4.73
CA PRO A 69 -1.88 12.24 3.49
C PRO A 69 -1.38 13.28 2.50
N TYR A 70 -1.08 12.85 1.27
CA TYR A 70 -0.67 13.72 0.17
C TYR A 70 -1.34 13.28 -1.14
N GLY A 71 -1.44 14.21 -2.09
CA GLY A 71 -1.82 13.93 -3.48
C GLY A 71 -3.05 13.05 -3.67
N SER A 72 -2.99 12.22 -4.72
CA SER A 72 -3.96 11.15 -5.00
C SER A 72 -3.30 9.77 -4.90
N ASN A 73 -4.05 8.71 -5.17
CA ASN A 73 -3.57 7.32 -5.16
C ASN A 73 -3.63 6.67 -6.55
N ARG A 74 -2.51 6.06 -6.94
CA ARG A 74 -2.41 5.13 -8.08
C ARG A 74 -2.07 3.75 -7.52
N ASP A 75 -3.06 3.13 -6.87
CA ASP A 75 -2.85 1.95 -6.02
C ASP A 75 -2.25 0.77 -6.80
N GLY A 76 -2.52 0.64 -8.10
CA GLY A 76 -1.94 -0.43 -8.93
C GLY A 76 -0.41 -0.44 -8.89
N THR A 77 0.24 0.74 -8.96
CA THR A 77 1.70 0.84 -8.88
C THR A 77 2.22 0.38 -7.51
N ALA A 78 1.56 0.79 -6.42
CA ALA A 78 1.94 0.40 -5.07
C ALA A 78 1.73 -1.10 -4.81
N LEU A 79 0.60 -1.66 -5.26
CA LEU A 79 0.31 -3.09 -5.16
C LEU A 79 1.32 -3.93 -5.93
N TRP A 80 1.69 -3.50 -7.14
CA TRP A 80 2.70 -4.20 -7.92
C TRP A 80 4.06 -4.14 -7.23
N TYR A 81 4.49 -2.97 -6.75
CA TYR A 81 5.75 -2.82 -6.02
C TYR A 81 5.83 -3.73 -4.79
N ALA A 82 4.87 -3.61 -3.87
CA ALA A 82 4.88 -4.40 -2.64
C ALA A 82 4.74 -5.91 -2.91
N GLY A 83 3.91 -6.27 -3.88
CA GLY A 83 3.77 -7.66 -4.33
C GLY A 83 5.05 -8.23 -4.92
N SER A 84 5.76 -7.48 -5.76
CA SER A 84 7.05 -7.89 -6.32
C SER A 84 8.11 -8.06 -5.24
N ARG A 85 8.19 -7.14 -4.28
CA ARG A 85 9.09 -7.26 -3.12
C ARG A 85 8.79 -8.50 -2.28
N LEU A 86 7.52 -8.82 -2.07
CA LEU A 86 7.13 -10.07 -1.44
C LEU A 86 7.56 -11.28 -2.28
N LEU A 87 7.47 -11.27 -3.60
CA LEU A 87 7.86 -12.40 -4.44
C LEU A 87 9.35 -12.74 -4.38
N GLU A 88 10.21 -11.76 -4.09
CA GLU A 88 11.66 -11.94 -3.92
C GLU A 88 12.02 -12.64 -2.60
N ARG A 89 11.08 -12.70 -1.65
CA ARG A 89 11.29 -13.30 -0.33
C ARG A 89 11.27 -14.84 -0.36
N PRO A 90 12.16 -15.50 0.39
CA PRO A 90 12.24 -16.96 0.46
C PRO A 90 11.04 -17.61 1.17
N GLU A 91 10.29 -16.86 1.98
CA GLU A 91 9.18 -17.36 2.79
C GLU A 91 8.07 -17.96 1.90
N LYS A 92 7.58 -19.15 2.26
CA LYS A 92 6.55 -19.85 1.48
C LYS A 92 5.21 -19.12 1.47
N GLN A 93 4.82 -18.55 2.61
CA GLN A 93 3.58 -17.79 2.75
C GLN A 93 3.88 -16.30 2.60
N LYS A 94 3.16 -15.65 1.68
CA LYS A 94 3.32 -14.22 1.37
C LYS A 94 1.96 -13.56 1.50
N LEU A 95 1.83 -12.65 2.47
CA LEU A 95 0.60 -11.91 2.74
C LEU A 95 0.80 -10.44 2.37
N LEU A 96 -0.14 -9.87 1.62
CA LEU A 96 -0.18 -8.44 1.31
C LEU A 96 -1.45 -7.84 1.90
N PHE A 97 -1.28 -6.99 2.90
CA PHE A 97 -2.36 -6.21 3.51
C PHE A 97 -2.53 -4.89 2.77
N VAL A 98 -3.76 -4.57 2.37
CA VAL A 98 -4.10 -3.31 1.70
C VAL A 98 -5.03 -2.53 2.61
N ILE A 99 -4.53 -1.41 3.12
CA ILE A 99 -5.25 -0.49 3.99
C ILE A 99 -5.59 0.74 3.16
N SER A 100 -6.86 0.93 2.81
CA SER A 100 -7.30 1.97 1.87
C SER A 100 -8.79 2.29 2.06
N ASP A 101 -9.23 3.47 1.64
CA ASP A 101 -10.66 3.81 1.50
C ASP A 101 -11.31 3.18 0.25
N GLY A 102 -10.51 2.53 -0.61
CA GLY A 102 -10.97 1.81 -1.78
C GLY A 102 -11.33 2.70 -2.98
N ALA A 103 -10.93 3.98 -2.97
CA ALA A 103 -11.23 4.95 -4.01
C ALA A 103 -9.95 5.43 -4.75
N PRO A 104 -9.47 4.69 -5.78
CA PRO A 104 -8.40 5.17 -6.64
C PRO A 104 -8.79 6.47 -7.36
N ASN A 105 -7.91 7.48 -7.31
CA ASN A 105 -8.23 8.84 -7.77
C ASN A 105 -7.05 9.60 -8.42
N ALA A 106 -6.09 8.91 -9.02
CA ALA A 106 -5.00 9.53 -9.78
C ALA A 106 -5.43 9.98 -11.20
N ASN A 107 -4.56 10.67 -11.94
CA ASN A 107 -4.91 11.18 -13.27
C ASN A 107 -5.33 10.03 -14.21
N GLN A 108 -6.53 10.14 -14.78
CA GLN A 108 -7.12 9.11 -15.64
C GLN A 108 -7.18 7.72 -14.97
N TYR A 109 -7.17 7.66 -13.64
CA TYR A 109 -7.13 6.44 -12.85
C TYR A 109 -8.21 6.46 -11.76
N GLY A 110 -9.40 6.01 -12.14
CA GLY A 110 -10.53 5.84 -11.24
C GLY A 110 -11.59 4.91 -11.84
N GLY A 111 -12.68 4.72 -11.11
CA GLY A 111 -13.86 3.98 -11.57
C GLY A 111 -13.53 2.57 -12.09
N THR A 112 -14.14 2.20 -13.22
CA THR A 112 -14.01 0.84 -13.79
C THR A 112 -12.61 0.54 -14.34
N GLY A 113 -11.89 1.56 -14.81
CA GLY A 113 -10.52 1.43 -15.30
C GLY A 113 -9.57 1.00 -14.19
N ALA A 114 -9.53 1.75 -13.09
CA ALA A 114 -8.72 1.42 -11.93
C ALA A 114 -9.14 0.06 -11.33
N LYS A 115 -10.45 -0.21 -11.19
CA LYS A 115 -10.93 -1.50 -10.69
C LYS A 115 -10.42 -2.69 -11.52
N ARG A 116 -10.45 -2.60 -12.85
CA ARG A 116 -9.93 -3.66 -13.73
C ARG A 116 -8.42 -3.84 -13.58
N ASP A 117 -7.69 -2.74 -13.43
CA ASP A 117 -6.24 -2.76 -13.21
C ASP A 117 -5.88 -3.49 -11.90
N LEU A 118 -6.48 -3.08 -10.78
CA LEU A 118 -6.28 -3.71 -9.47
C LEU A 118 -6.66 -5.20 -9.48
N GLN A 119 -7.75 -5.57 -10.16
CA GLN A 119 -8.14 -6.97 -10.31
C GLN A 119 -7.12 -7.79 -11.11
N LYS A 120 -6.56 -7.23 -12.19
CA LYS A 120 -5.51 -7.88 -12.98
C LYS A 120 -4.25 -8.09 -12.17
N ILE A 121 -3.80 -7.06 -11.45
CA ILE A 121 -2.61 -7.09 -10.59
C ILE A 121 -2.79 -8.13 -9.47
N ARG A 122 -3.92 -8.08 -8.76
CA ARG A 122 -4.26 -9.06 -7.73
C ARG A 122 -4.26 -10.49 -8.27
N LYS A 123 -4.90 -10.73 -9.42
CA LYS A 123 -4.95 -12.07 -10.04
C LYS A 123 -3.54 -12.58 -10.34
N LYS A 124 -2.68 -11.73 -10.92
CA LYS A 124 -1.31 -12.09 -11.27
C LYS A 124 -0.48 -12.43 -10.03
N LEU A 125 -0.52 -11.57 -9.01
CA LEU A 125 0.23 -11.78 -7.76
C LEU A 125 -0.27 -13.00 -6.97
N LEU A 126 -1.59 -13.25 -6.96
CA LEU A 126 -2.17 -14.45 -6.35
C LEU A 126 -1.71 -15.74 -7.03
N GLN A 127 -1.65 -15.75 -8.37
CA GLN A 127 -1.11 -16.90 -9.12
C GLN A 127 0.38 -17.16 -8.83
N GLN A 128 1.11 -16.15 -8.36
CA GLN A 128 2.51 -16.25 -7.96
C GLN A 128 2.71 -16.52 -6.46
N GLY A 129 1.61 -16.70 -5.71
CA GLY A 129 1.65 -17.08 -4.28
C GLY A 129 1.53 -15.92 -3.28
N VAL A 130 1.17 -14.72 -3.72
CA VAL A 130 0.86 -13.58 -2.82
C VAL A 130 -0.62 -13.54 -2.49
N PHE A 131 -0.98 -13.74 -1.23
CA PHE A 131 -2.36 -13.70 -0.76
C PHE A 131 -2.71 -12.31 -0.25
N PHE A 132 -3.91 -11.84 -0.58
CA PHE A 132 -4.35 -10.47 -0.30
C PHE A 132 -5.35 -10.45 0.86
N GLN A 133 -5.12 -9.55 1.80
CA GLN A 133 -6.11 -9.16 2.81
C GLN A 133 -6.38 -7.66 2.67
N ALA A 134 -7.62 -7.28 2.40
CA ALA A 134 -8.01 -5.87 2.30
C ALA A 134 -8.73 -5.45 3.58
N ALA A 135 -8.38 -4.26 4.09
CA ALA A 135 -9.07 -3.57 5.17
C ALA A 135 -9.52 -2.21 4.64
N ALA A 136 -10.83 -2.03 4.52
CA ALA A 136 -11.41 -0.76 4.09
C ALA A 136 -11.44 0.22 5.27
N ILE A 137 -10.89 1.42 5.08
CA ILE A 137 -10.95 2.50 6.08
C ILE A 137 -11.92 3.58 5.60
N GLY A 138 -13.14 3.53 6.12
CA GLY A 138 -14.19 4.49 5.82
C GLY A 138 -15.55 4.04 6.34
N SER A 139 -16.42 5.00 6.64
CA SER A 139 -17.80 4.78 7.08
C SER A 139 -18.81 4.64 5.93
N ASP A 140 -18.35 4.82 4.69
CA ASP A 140 -19.24 4.89 3.53
C ASP A 140 -19.64 3.46 3.13
N LYS A 141 -20.86 3.09 3.54
CA LYS A 141 -21.63 1.97 3.01
C LYS A 141 -22.35 2.37 1.73
#